data_AF-G0HIP3-F1
#
_entry.id   AF-G0HIP3-F1
#
_cell.length_a   1.000
_cell.length_b   1.000
_cell.length_c   1.000
_cell.angle_alpha   90.00
_cell.angle_beta   90.00
_cell.angle_gamma   90.00
#
_symmetry.space_group_name_H-M   'P 1'
#
loop_
_entity.id
_entity.type
_entity.pdbx_description
1 polymer ?
#
loop_
_entity_poly.entity_id
_entity_poly.type
_entity_poly.pdbx_seq_one_letter_code
_entity_poly.pdbx_strand_id
1 'polypeptide(L)'
;MAADVYREALRLASDIRDKYLRAVTYAKIGYYMHKAKNPEYGTAFKYAFNAVASIENPVLAVRALMEIGTYLQLAGKKTSRKVFGQAHEAVLDFPQPLRDDLLSEFVVRLLELDLVDDALFYVADIEDTVKRNDLLLKILRAYLNIGNMRRAARIIEQIDEEPWHSIAAIEAVKEHLKREEFGSAIRALSELRSDYWLGEAMREVAVYLKTSDVPKATYEKFVDIALSLSGETGSDVLNSLLIGLGNQGELEFVMGILKRLPPEQRTAVLEGIVKVSADREEILSRLLELLEGEEFEHIAGFVVDQLLSRPISERYSGLVKSIGERTREDAVLVKVATYLSKLGDFDGAWEFASRVRGHYLRSLAFGSIAVAKLNAGDIDGAIDAALEVKDAKWGSWLLSEILTKILELQTEGEVREDIEERAEYQRGLWEKG
;
A
#
# COMPACT_ATOMS: atom_id res chain seq x y z
N MET A 1 -37.10 24.74 36.03
CA MET A 1 -35.63 24.57 36.14
C MET A 1 -34.92 24.68 34.80
N ALA A 2 -35.21 23.86 33.78
CA ALA A 2 -34.47 23.92 32.49
C ALA A 2 -34.56 25.27 31.74
N ALA A 3 -35.69 25.98 31.78
CA ALA A 3 -35.84 27.29 31.11
C ALA A 3 -34.94 28.40 31.70
N ASP A 4 -34.61 28.29 32.99
CA ASP A 4 -33.78 29.26 33.69
C ASP A 4 -32.30 29.13 33.30
N VAL A 5 -31.82 27.88 33.22
CA VAL A 5 -30.45 27.54 32.83
C VAL A 5 -30.10 28.03 31.42
N TYR A 6 -31.02 27.93 30.45
CA TYR A 6 -30.74 28.41 29.09
C TYR A 6 -30.71 29.93 28.98
N ARG A 7 -31.55 30.64 29.75
CA ARG A 7 -31.51 32.11 29.80
C ARG A 7 -30.21 32.59 30.46
N GLU A 8 -29.79 31.92 31.52
CA GLU A 8 -28.50 32.18 32.15
C GLU A 8 -27.34 31.88 31.20
N ALA A 9 -27.37 30.77 30.46
CA ALA A 9 -26.35 30.43 29.47
C ALA A 9 -26.25 31.49 28.35
N LEU A 10 -27.39 31.99 27.85
CA LEU A 10 -27.41 33.09 26.88
C LEU A 10 -26.84 34.39 27.46
N ARG A 11 -27.15 34.70 28.73
CA ARG A 11 -26.59 35.86 29.43
C ARG A 11 -25.08 35.71 29.60
N LEU A 12 -24.58 34.57 30.05
CA LEU A 12 -23.15 34.34 30.23
C LEU A 12 -22.40 34.38 28.89
N ALA A 13 -23.01 33.89 27.82
CA ALA A 13 -22.44 33.98 26.47
C ALA A 13 -22.26 35.43 26.00
N SER A 14 -23.06 36.40 26.47
CA SER A 14 -22.86 37.81 26.11
C SER A 14 -21.56 38.39 26.64
N ASP A 15 -21.04 37.83 27.74
CA ASP A 15 -19.83 38.29 28.42
C ASP A 15 -18.55 37.77 27.74
N ILE A 16 -18.68 36.85 26.75
CA ILE A 16 -17.55 36.37 25.96
C ILE A 16 -17.01 37.52 25.09
N ARG A 17 -15.74 37.89 25.33
CA ARG A 17 -15.08 39.00 24.62
C ARG A 17 -14.74 38.67 23.18
N ASP A 18 -14.26 37.46 22.94
CA ASP A 18 -13.96 36.98 21.59
C ASP A 18 -15.25 36.83 20.79
N LYS A 19 -15.41 37.66 19.77
CA LYS A 19 -16.65 37.79 19.00
C LYS A 19 -16.96 36.52 18.20
N TYR A 20 -15.93 35.80 17.73
CA TYR A 20 -16.08 34.53 17.03
C TYR A 20 -16.57 33.44 17.99
N LEU A 21 -15.86 33.24 19.12
CA LEU A 21 -16.25 32.25 20.12
C LEU A 21 -17.64 32.54 20.68
N ARG A 22 -18.00 33.81 20.85
CA ARG A 22 -19.34 34.23 21.26
C ARG A 22 -20.41 33.78 20.25
N ALA A 23 -20.20 34.03 18.96
CA ALA A 23 -21.14 33.64 17.91
C ALA A 23 -21.34 32.11 17.87
N VAL A 24 -20.24 31.34 17.88
CA VAL A 24 -20.28 29.87 17.88
C VAL A 24 -20.95 29.35 19.15
N THR A 25 -20.68 29.95 20.31
CA THR A 25 -21.29 29.57 21.59
C THR A 25 -22.81 29.76 21.55
N TYR A 26 -23.30 30.89 21.02
CA TYR A 26 -24.74 31.09 20.85
C TYR A 26 -25.39 30.06 19.93
N ALA A 27 -24.74 29.70 18.82
CA ALA A 27 -25.23 28.67 17.92
C ALA A 27 -25.33 27.29 18.62
N LYS A 28 -24.29 26.94 19.38
CA LYS A 28 -24.25 25.70 20.18
C LYS A 28 -25.32 25.66 21.26
N ILE A 29 -25.55 26.77 21.98
CA ILE A 29 -26.66 26.90 22.93
C ILE A 29 -27.99 26.68 22.20
N GLY A 30 -28.19 27.31 21.04
CA GLY A 30 -29.39 27.13 20.21
C GLY A 30 -29.64 25.67 19.83
N TYR A 31 -28.60 24.94 19.42
CA TYR A 31 -28.68 23.51 19.14
C TYR A 31 -29.13 22.69 20.38
N TYR A 32 -28.53 22.92 21.55
CA TYR A 32 -28.92 22.18 22.76
C TYR A 32 -30.30 22.57 23.26
N MET A 33 -30.71 23.84 23.14
CA MET A 33 -32.07 24.29 23.40
C MET A 33 -33.07 23.55 22.49
N HIS A 34 -32.73 23.40 21.20
CA HIS A 34 -33.56 22.65 20.26
C HIS A 34 -33.68 21.16 20.66
N LYS A 35 -32.56 20.51 20.99
CA LYS A 35 -32.54 19.11 21.47
C LYS A 35 -33.41 18.93 22.73
N ALA A 36 -33.43 19.92 23.61
CA ALA A 36 -34.28 19.95 24.80
C ALA A 36 -35.74 20.36 24.53
N LYS A 37 -36.14 20.53 23.26
CA LYS A 37 -37.48 20.98 22.83
C LYS A 37 -37.89 22.35 23.43
N ASN A 38 -36.92 23.19 23.79
CA ASN A 38 -37.20 24.55 24.26
C ASN A 38 -37.64 25.43 23.07
N PRO A 39 -38.83 26.06 23.10
CA PRO A 39 -39.34 26.84 21.97
C PRO A 39 -38.54 28.11 21.66
N GLU A 40 -37.75 28.62 22.61
CA GLU A 40 -36.97 29.86 22.46
C GLU A 40 -35.60 29.63 21.76
N TYR A 41 -35.29 28.42 21.28
CA TYR A 41 -34.00 28.11 20.65
C TYR A 41 -33.63 29.03 19.47
N GLY A 42 -34.63 29.55 18.74
CA GLY A 42 -34.41 30.49 17.64
C GLY A 42 -33.80 31.81 18.09
N THR A 43 -34.02 32.23 19.34
CA THR A 43 -33.40 33.43 19.92
C THR A 43 -31.89 33.29 20.03
N ALA A 44 -31.40 32.11 20.41
CA ALA A 44 -29.97 31.85 20.48
C ALA A 44 -29.30 31.99 19.10
N PHE A 45 -29.92 31.46 18.04
CA PHE A 45 -29.41 31.63 16.67
C PHE A 45 -29.45 33.09 16.21
N LYS A 46 -30.49 33.88 16.58
CA LYS A 46 -30.50 35.32 16.32
C LYS A 46 -29.33 36.04 17.00
N TYR A 47 -29.01 35.69 18.24
CA TYR A 47 -27.84 36.24 18.94
C TYR A 47 -26.52 35.82 18.27
N ALA A 48 -26.45 34.60 17.74
CA ALA A 48 -25.29 34.16 16.96
C ALA A 48 -25.07 35.05 15.72
N PHE A 49 -26.12 35.30 14.91
CA PHE A 49 -26.01 36.19 13.74
C PHE A 49 -25.65 37.63 14.11
N ASN A 50 -26.23 38.17 15.19
CA ASN A 50 -25.87 39.51 15.68
C ASN A 50 -24.41 39.57 16.11
N ALA A 51 -23.89 38.50 16.73
CA ALA A 51 -22.48 38.42 17.10
C ALA A 51 -21.59 38.39 15.85
N VAL A 52 -21.97 37.64 14.80
CA VAL A 52 -21.23 37.63 13.51
C VAL A 52 -21.13 39.02 12.90
N ALA A 53 -22.23 39.78 12.87
CA ALA A 53 -22.25 41.14 12.33
C ALA A 53 -21.28 42.11 13.03
N SER A 54 -20.80 41.75 14.22
CA SER A 54 -19.80 42.55 14.98
C SER A 54 -18.36 42.10 14.76
N ILE A 55 -18.12 40.97 14.08
CA ILE A 55 -16.77 40.43 13.82
C ILE A 55 -16.09 41.26 12.73
N GLU A 56 -14.95 41.88 13.07
CA GLU A 56 -14.19 42.73 12.14
C GLU A 56 -13.33 41.92 11.17
N ASN A 57 -12.82 40.76 11.60
CA ASN A 57 -12.03 39.89 10.74
C ASN A 57 -12.97 39.10 9.81
N PRO A 58 -12.93 39.32 8.48
CA PRO A 58 -13.87 38.69 7.57
C PRO A 58 -13.71 37.17 7.51
N VAL A 59 -12.49 36.63 7.67
CA VAL A 59 -12.25 35.17 7.73
C VAL A 59 -12.98 34.55 8.91
N LEU A 60 -12.89 35.18 10.09
CA LEU A 60 -13.59 34.71 11.28
C LEU A 60 -15.11 34.86 11.15
N ALA A 61 -15.59 35.90 10.47
CA ALA A 61 -17.00 36.09 10.21
C ALA A 61 -17.58 34.96 9.36
N VAL A 62 -16.89 34.58 8.27
CA VAL A 62 -17.28 33.46 7.42
C VAL A 62 -17.24 32.13 8.17
N ARG A 63 -16.16 31.83 8.90
CA ARG A 63 -16.07 30.61 9.72
C ARG A 63 -17.20 30.53 10.74
N ALA A 64 -17.55 31.66 11.37
CA ALA A 64 -18.69 31.70 12.28
C ALA A 64 -20.02 31.40 11.56
N LEU A 65 -20.22 31.88 10.33
CA LEU A 65 -21.40 31.52 9.51
C LEU A 65 -21.42 30.02 9.20
N MET A 66 -20.29 29.41 8.83
CA MET A 66 -20.19 27.96 8.62
C MET A 66 -20.60 27.19 9.87
N GLU A 67 -20.06 27.56 11.05
CA GLU A 67 -20.42 26.96 12.34
C GLU A 67 -21.91 27.13 12.68
N ILE A 68 -22.47 28.32 12.48
CA ILE A 68 -23.90 28.56 12.70
C ILE A 68 -24.75 27.67 11.77
N GLY A 69 -24.37 27.57 10.49
CA GLY A 69 -24.99 26.67 9.53
C GLY A 69 -24.94 25.21 9.99
N THR A 70 -23.79 24.75 10.49
CA THR A 70 -23.59 23.42 11.07
C THR A 70 -24.58 23.15 12.21
N TYR A 71 -24.66 24.02 13.22
CA TYR A 71 -25.57 23.81 14.35
C TYR A 71 -27.05 23.91 13.96
N LEU A 72 -27.40 24.74 12.96
CA LEU A 72 -28.74 24.76 12.39
C LEU A 72 -29.07 23.44 11.66
N GLN A 73 -28.12 22.89 10.91
CA GLN A 73 -28.27 21.62 10.22
C GLN A 73 -28.46 20.47 11.21
N LEU A 74 -27.63 20.40 12.25
CA LEU A 74 -27.76 19.41 13.33
C LEU A 74 -29.09 19.55 14.09
N ALA A 75 -29.68 20.74 14.12
CA ALA A 75 -31.02 20.99 14.64
C ALA A 75 -32.15 20.70 13.63
N GLY A 76 -31.84 20.11 12.46
CA GLY A 76 -32.81 19.76 11.41
C GLY A 76 -33.50 20.98 10.77
N LYS A 77 -32.87 22.16 10.78
CA LYS A 77 -33.48 23.40 10.28
C LYS A 77 -33.14 23.61 8.82
N LYS A 78 -34.18 23.72 7.97
CA LYS A 78 -34.04 24.03 6.53
C LYS A 78 -33.31 25.34 6.25
N THR A 79 -33.28 26.27 7.22
CA THR A 79 -32.53 27.53 7.10
C THR A 79 -31.02 27.34 7.06
N SER A 80 -30.49 26.17 7.46
CA SER A 80 -29.06 25.84 7.37
C SER A 80 -28.50 26.07 5.97
N ARG A 81 -29.19 25.59 4.93
CA ARG A 81 -28.78 25.74 3.52
C ARG A 81 -28.66 27.21 3.09
N LYS A 82 -29.55 28.08 3.58
CA LYS A 82 -29.45 29.52 3.31
C LYS A 82 -28.19 30.12 3.95
N VAL A 83 -27.86 29.70 5.17
CA VAL A 83 -26.67 30.17 5.90
C VAL A 83 -25.40 29.66 5.25
N PHE A 84 -25.40 28.41 4.79
CA PHE A 84 -24.32 27.84 3.99
C PHE A 84 -24.12 28.59 2.66
N GLY A 85 -25.21 28.93 1.96
CA GLY A 85 -25.13 29.80 0.78
C GLY A 85 -24.52 31.18 1.09
N GLN A 86 -24.91 31.81 2.20
CA GLN A 86 -24.32 33.09 2.64
C GLN A 86 -22.84 32.97 2.99
N ALA A 87 -22.44 31.89 3.68
CA ALA A 87 -21.04 31.64 3.98
C ALA A 87 -20.24 31.47 2.68
N HIS A 88 -20.77 30.68 1.73
CA HIS A 88 -20.17 30.47 0.42
C HIS A 88 -19.99 31.76 -0.37
N GLU A 89 -21.05 32.56 -0.53
CA GLU A 89 -21.00 33.85 -1.23
C GLU A 89 -19.91 34.76 -0.63
N ALA A 90 -19.81 34.81 0.70
CA ALA A 90 -18.76 35.58 1.36
C ALA A 90 -17.35 35.01 1.14
N VAL A 91 -17.19 33.68 0.97
CA VAL A 91 -15.90 33.06 0.63
C VAL A 91 -15.41 33.48 -0.76
N LEU A 92 -16.32 33.66 -1.73
CA LEU A 92 -15.96 34.00 -3.11
C LEU A 92 -15.27 35.37 -3.23
N ASP A 93 -15.47 36.27 -2.26
CA ASP A 93 -14.84 37.60 -2.23
C ASP A 93 -13.37 37.58 -1.78
N PHE A 94 -12.85 36.45 -1.29
CA PHE A 94 -11.46 36.37 -0.81
C PHE A 94 -10.46 36.16 -1.96
N PRO A 95 -9.23 36.71 -1.85
CA PRO A 95 -8.17 36.43 -2.83
C PRO A 95 -7.63 34.99 -2.69
N GLN A 96 -6.99 34.49 -3.75
CA GLN A 96 -6.20 33.26 -3.66
C GLN A 96 -4.92 33.44 -2.85
N PRO A 97 -4.42 32.40 -2.14
CA PRO A 97 -4.96 31.04 -2.04
C PRO A 97 -6.01 30.83 -0.93
N LEU A 98 -6.31 31.89 -0.17
CA LEU A 98 -7.16 31.82 1.03
C LEU A 98 -8.61 31.42 0.71
N ARG A 99 -9.13 31.83 -0.45
CA ARG A 99 -10.45 31.41 -0.95
C ARG A 99 -10.55 29.89 -1.06
N ASP A 100 -9.61 29.24 -1.71
CA ASP A 100 -9.61 27.79 -1.86
C ASP A 100 -9.43 27.05 -0.52
N ASP A 101 -8.65 27.62 0.41
CA ASP A 101 -8.51 27.07 1.77
C ASP A 101 -9.84 27.09 2.52
N LEU A 102 -10.58 28.20 2.44
CA LEU A 102 -11.89 28.34 3.07
C LEU A 102 -12.96 27.47 2.39
N LEU A 103 -12.96 27.38 1.05
CA LEU A 103 -13.83 26.44 0.33
C LEU A 103 -13.53 24.99 0.70
N SER A 104 -12.26 24.64 0.88
CA SER A 104 -11.86 23.29 1.32
C SER A 104 -12.38 22.96 2.71
N GLU A 105 -12.22 23.88 3.68
CA GLU A 105 -12.78 23.76 5.03
C GLU A 105 -14.31 23.58 4.97
N PHE A 106 -14.97 24.36 4.11
CA PHE A 106 -16.41 24.33 3.94
C PHE A 106 -16.93 23.01 3.35
N VAL A 107 -16.33 22.53 2.26
CA VAL A 107 -16.69 21.26 1.60
C VAL A 107 -16.51 20.08 2.55
N VAL A 108 -15.40 20.04 3.32
CA VAL A 108 -15.19 19.00 4.33
C VAL A 108 -16.29 19.04 5.39
N ARG A 109 -16.66 20.24 5.87
CA ARG A 109 -17.73 20.38 6.86
C ARG A 109 -19.09 19.88 6.34
N LEU A 110 -19.38 20.11 5.06
CA LEU A 110 -20.63 19.63 4.45
C LEU A 110 -20.64 18.10 4.35
N LEU A 111 -19.50 17.47 4.03
CA LEU A 111 -19.37 16.01 4.05
C LEU A 111 -19.55 15.41 5.45
N GLU A 112 -19.01 16.06 6.50
CA GLU A 112 -19.22 15.65 7.90
C GLU A 112 -20.70 15.71 8.32
N LEU A 113 -21.53 16.46 7.58
CA LEU A 113 -22.97 16.60 7.83
C LEU A 113 -23.83 15.77 6.86
N ASP A 114 -23.22 14.86 6.11
CA ASP A 114 -23.86 14.04 5.07
C ASP A 114 -24.55 14.87 3.96
N LEU A 115 -24.13 16.14 3.78
CA LEU A 115 -24.63 17.03 2.73
C LEU A 115 -23.81 16.89 1.44
N VAL A 116 -23.77 15.67 0.91
CA VAL A 116 -22.88 15.30 -0.22
C VAL A 116 -23.19 16.08 -1.50
N ASP A 117 -24.47 16.30 -1.81
CA ASP A 117 -24.87 17.09 -2.99
C ASP A 117 -24.47 18.56 -2.88
N ASP A 118 -24.54 19.15 -1.68
CA ASP A 118 -24.11 20.53 -1.43
C ASP A 118 -22.57 20.62 -1.51
N ALA A 119 -21.85 19.63 -0.96
CA ALA A 119 -20.39 19.53 -1.08
C ALA A 119 -19.94 19.45 -2.55
N LEU A 120 -20.60 18.63 -3.38
CA LEU A 120 -20.34 18.54 -4.82
C LEU A 120 -20.64 19.85 -5.57
N PHE A 121 -21.63 20.61 -5.11
CA PHE A 121 -21.92 21.91 -5.73
C PHE A 121 -20.80 22.92 -5.44
N TYR A 122 -20.39 23.08 -4.19
CA TYR A 122 -19.42 24.11 -3.80
C TYR A 122 -17.96 23.77 -4.12
N VAL A 123 -17.61 22.48 -4.30
CA VAL A 123 -16.24 22.09 -4.71
C VAL A 123 -15.88 22.62 -6.10
N ALA A 124 -16.88 22.93 -6.94
CA ALA A 124 -16.68 23.43 -8.29
C ALA A 124 -16.02 24.83 -8.34
N ASP A 125 -16.14 25.60 -7.25
CA ASP A 125 -15.59 26.96 -7.16
C ASP A 125 -14.13 27.00 -6.67
N ILE A 126 -13.51 25.83 -6.40
CA ILE A 126 -12.10 25.72 -6.02
C ILE A 126 -11.23 25.78 -7.29
N GLU A 127 -10.31 26.75 -7.34
CA GLU A 127 -9.45 26.98 -8.51
C GLU A 127 -8.25 26.02 -8.53
N ASP A 128 -7.61 25.78 -7.38
CA ASP A 128 -6.53 24.83 -7.19
C ASP A 128 -7.00 23.40 -7.53
N THR A 129 -6.49 22.88 -8.65
CA THR A 129 -6.94 21.60 -9.20
C THR A 129 -6.59 20.43 -8.30
N VAL A 130 -5.44 20.50 -7.60
CA VAL A 130 -5.00 19.47 -6.66
C VAL A 130 -5.98 19.39 -5.48
N LYS A 131 -6.26 20.52 -4.83
CA LYS A 131 -7.23 20.57 -3.72
C LYS A 131 -8.63 20.14 -4.16
N ARG A 132 -9.06 20.62 -5.34
CA ARG A 132 -10.37 20.28 -5.90
C ARG A 132 -10.48 18.78 -6.14
N ASN A 133 -9.49 18.16 -6.77
CA ASN A 133 -9.51 16.73 -7.10
C ASN A 133 -9.44 15.87 -5.82
N ASP A 134 -8.64 16.26 -4.83
CA ASP A 134 -8.61 15.59 -3.52
C ASP A 134 -9.98 15.61 -2.81
N LEU A 135 -10.69 16.74 -2.88
CA LEU A 135 -12.04 16.86 -2.33
C LEU A 135 -13.08 16.10 -3.17
N LEU A 136 -12.98 16.12 -4.49
CA LEU A 136 -13.82 15.31 -5.37
C LEU A 136 -13.68 13.81 -5.06
N LEU A 137 -12.48 13.31 -4.75
CA LEU A 137 -12.30 11.94 -4.27
C LEU A 137 -13.02 11.68 -2.93
N LYS A 138 -13.00 12.62 -1.98
CA LYS A 138 -13.77 12.47 -0.73
C LYS A 138 -15.28 12.43 -0.98
N ILE A 139 -15.77 13.26 -1.89
CA ILE A 139 -17.18 13.31 -2.29
C ILE A 139 -17.58 12.02 -3.02
N LEU A 140 -16.72 11.52 -3.91
CA LEU A 140 -16.88 10.24 -4.59
C LEU A 140 -17.07 9.10 -3.58
N ARG A 141 -16.17 8.97 -2.60
CA ARG A 141 -16.28 7.97 -1.52
C ARG A 141 -17.61 8.05 -0.80
N ALA A 142 -18.07 9.26 -0.49
CA ALA A 142 -19.36 9.46 0.17
C ALA A 142 -20.52 8.93 -0.70
N TYR A 143 -20.52 9.17 -2.01
CA TYR A 143 -21.53 8.62 -2.91
C TYR A 143 -21.42 7.10 -3.08
N LEU A 144 -20.21 6.55 -3.21
CA LEU A 144 -19.97 5.11 -3.30
C LEU A 144 -20.51 4.39 -2.06
N ASN A 145 -20.21 4.90 -0.86
CA ASN A 145 -20.67 4.33 0.41
C ASN A 145 -22.20 4.25 0.52
N ILE A 146 -22.93 5.27 0.05
CA ILE A 146 -24.40 5.26 0.04
C ILE A 146 -24.99 4.56 -1.20
N GLY A 147 -24.15 4.00 -2.08
CA GLY A 147 -24.57 3.29 -3.29
C GLY A 147 -25.05 4.15 -4.44
N ASN A 148 -24.73 5.44 -4.44
CA ASN A 148 -25.13 6.36 -5.50
C ASN A 148 -24.12 6.35 -6.67
N MET A 149 -24.09 5.23 -7.39
CA MET A 149 -23.15 4.97 -8.49
C MET A 149 -23.25 6.01 -9.62
N ARG A 150 -24.45 6.53 -9.87
CA ARG A 150 -24.67 7.54 -10.90
C ARG A 150 -23.94 8.86 -10.59
N ARG A 151 -23.95 9.29 -9.33
CA ARG A 151 -23.22 10.49 -8.90
C ARG A 151 -21.72 10.24 -8.85
N ALA A 152 -21.31 9.06 -8.40
CA ALA A 152 -19.91 8.64 -8.40
C ALA A 152 -19.31 8.65 -9.82
N ALA A 153 -19.97 8.05 -10.80
CA ALA A 153 -19.54 8.03 -12.19
C ALA A 153 -19.34 9.44 -12.77
N ARG A 154 -20.26 10.38 -12.48
CA ARG A 154 -20.11 11.78 -12.91
C ARG A 154 -18.89 12.48 -12.33
N ILE A 155 -18.48 12.12 -11.10
CA ILE A 155 -17.26 12.68 -10.51
C ILE A 155 -16.04 12.12 -11.22
N ILE A 156 -16.03 10.81 -11.52
CA ILE A 156 -14.95 10.19 -12.31
C ILE A 156 -14.82 10.90 -13.67
N GLU A 157 -15.93 11.10 -14.38
CA GLU A 157 -15.97 11.85 -15.66
C GLU A 157 -15.47 13.31 -15.53
N GLN A 158 -15.56 13.93 -14.35
CA GLN A 158 -15.13 15.31 -14.12
C GLN A 158 -13.63 15.43 -13.80
N ILE A 159 -13.01 14.35 -13.32
CA ILE A 159 -11.59 14.32 -12.98
C ILE A 159 -10.81 13.81 -14.20
N ASP A 160 -10.25 14.69 -15.02
CA ASP A 160 -9.44 14.26 -16.18
C ASP A 160 -7.94 14.08 -15.85
N GLU A 161 -7.47 14.66 -14.73
CA GLU A 161 -6.05 14.66 -14.36
C GLU A 161 -5.64 13.37 -13.64
N GLU A 162 -4.50 12.82 -14.04
CA GLU A 162 -3.84 11.72 -13.32
C GLU A 162 -3.01 12.28 -12.15
N PRO A 163 -2.95 11.60 -10.98
CA PRO A 163 -3.46 10.25 -10.73
C PRO A 163 -4.92 10.17 -10.23
N TRP A 164 -5.59 11.30 -10.02
CA TRP A 164 -6.92 11.34 -9.38
C TRP A 164 -7.98 10.57 -10.16
N HIS A 165 -7.98 10.66 -11.50
CA HIS A 165 -8.93 9.93 -12.34
C HIS A 165 -8.84 8.42 -12.09
N SER A 166 -7.62 7.88 -12.10
CA SER A 166 -7.39 6.46 -11.87
C SER A 166 -7.69 6.03 -10.44
N ILE A 167 -7.37 6.86 -9.44
CA ILE A 167 -7.75 6.59 -8.04
C ILE A 167 -9.28 6.52 -7.91
N ALA A 168 -9.99 7.46 -8.54
CA ALA A 168 -11.46 7.51 -8.53
C ALA A 168 -12.07 6.24 -9.14
N ALA A 169 -11.58 5.83 -10.32
CA ALA A 169 -12.03 4.61 -10.98
C ALA A 169 -11.74 3.35 -10.15
N ILE A 170 -10.54 3.24 -9.53
CA ILE A 170 -10.20 2.11 -8.65
C ILE A 170 -11.15 2.04 -7.44
N GLU A 171 -11.52 3.17 -6.85
CA GLU A 171 -12.48 3.19 -5.75
C GLU A 171 -13.87 2.73 -6.17
N ALA A 172 -14.32 3.11 -7.36
CA ALA A 172 -15.57 2.60 -7.93
C ALA A 172 -15.49 1.09 -8.22
N VAL A 173 -14.38 0.60 -8.78
CA VAL A 173 -14.14 -0.85 -8.96
C VAL A 173 -14.27 -1.58 -7.63
N LYS A 174 -13.60 -1.09 -6.58
CA LYS A 174 -13.67 -1.68 -5.22
C LYS A 174 -15.11 -1.76 -4.70
N GLU A 175 -15.88 -0.70 -4.86
CA GLU A 175 -17.27 -0.68 -4.39
C GLU A 175 -18.20 -1.58 -5.23
N HIS A 176 -18.04 -1.61 -6.56
CA HIS A 176 -18.79 -2.53 -7.41
C HIS A 176 -18.47 -3.99 -7.10
N LEU A 177 -17.20 -4.30 -6.86
CA LEU A 177 -16.78 -5.63 -6.42
C LEU A 177 -17.46 -6.02 -5.10
N LYS A 178 -17.42 -5.16 -4.07
CA LYS A 178 -18.11 -5.37 -2.77
C LYS A 178 -19.59 -5.69 -2.90
N ARG A 179 -20.24 -5.20 -3.95
CA ARG A 179 -21.67 -5.40 -4.24
C ARG A 179 -21.92 -6.57 -5.20
N GLU A 180 -20.88 -7.30 -5.58
CA GLU A 180 -20.90 -8.37 -6.59
C GLU A 180 -21.38 -7.87 -7.97
N GLU A 181 -21.25 -6.58 -8.25
CA GLU A 181 -21.62 -5.94 -9.50
C GLU A 181 -20.47 -6.06 -10.52
N PHE A 182 -20.03 -7.28 -10.81
CA PHE A 182 -18.84 -7.55 -11.63
C PHE A 182 -18.87 -6.84 -12.99
N GLY A 183 -20.01 -6.82 -13.68
CA GLY A 183 -20.13 -6.11 -14.96
C GLY A 183 -19.89 -4.61 -14.88
N SER A 184 -20.22 -3.97 -13.74
CA SER A 184 -19.93 -2.56 -13.51
C SER A 184 -18.46 -2.36 -13.14
N ALA A 185 -17.87 -3.23 -12.32
CA ALA A 185 -16.44 -3.24 -12.04
C ALA A 185 -15.62 -3.35 -13.34
N ILE A 186 -16.03 -4.23 -14.25
CA ILE A 186 -15.41 -4.42 -15.57
C ILE A 186 -15.46 -3.15 -16.42
N ARG A 187 -16.61 -2.47 -16.45
CA ARG A 187 -16.74 -1.19 -17.17
C ARG A 187 -15.84 -0.12 -16.58
N ALA A 188 -15.80 0.01 -15.26
CA ALA A 188 -14.91 0.97 -14.59
C ALA A 188 -13.42 0.67 -14.85
N LEU A 189 -13.03 -0.61 -14.93
CA LEU A 189 -11.68 -1.00 -15.35
C LEU A 189 -11.36 -0.54 -16.78
N SER A 190 -12.33 -0.62 -17.70
CA SER A 190 -12.12 -0.18 -19.10
C SER A 190 -11.98 1.34 -19.27
N GLU A 191 -12.33 2.12 -18.26
CA GLU A 191 -12.16 3.59 -18.26
C GLU A 191 -10.75 4.02 -17.83
N LEU A 192 -9.97 3.13 -17.20
CA LEU A 192 -8.60 3.42 -16.78
C LEU A 192 -7.70 3.61 -18.01
N ARG A 193 -7.13 4.81 -18.13
CA ARG A 193 -6.31 5.23 -19.28
C ARG A 193 -4.83 4.83 -19.18
N SER A 194 -4.40 4.40 -18.01
CA SER A 194 -3.00 4.10 -17.70
C SER A 194 -2.80 2.63 -17.39
N ASP A 195 -1.86 2.00 -18.09
CA ASP A 195 -1.47 0.60 -17.92
C ASP A 195 -1.03 0.30 -16.48
N TYR A 196 -0.30 1.24 -15.87
CA TYR A 196 0.10 1.16 -14.46
C TYR A 196 -1.12 1.04 -13.53
N TRP A 197 -2.08 1.96 -13.67
CA TRP A 197 -3.25 2.00 -12.82
C TRP A 197 -4.23 0.86 -13.09
N LEU A 198 -4.32 0.40 -14.35
CA LEU A 198 -5.09 -0.78 -14.70
C LEU A 198 -4.47 -2.05 -14.07
N GLY A 199 -3.14 -2.14 -14.03
CA GLY A 199 -2.42 -3.18 -13.29
C GLY A 199 -2.70 -3.13 -11.78
N GLU A 200 -2.68 -1.94 -11.16
CA GLU A 200 -3.06 -1.77 -9.75
C GLU A 200 -4.51 -2.19 -9.48
N ALA A 201 -5.43 -1.79 -10.35
CA ALA A 201 -6.83 -2.15 -10.24
C ALA A 201 -7.03 -3.68 -10.34
N MET A 202 -6.31 -4.35 -11.23
CA MET A 202 -6.35 -5.82 -11.34
C MET A 202 -5.77 -6.55 -10.13
N ARG A 203 -4.73 -5.99 -9.48
CA ARG A 203 -4.25 -6.52 -8.19
C ARG A 203 -5.35 -6.46 -7.14
N GLU A 204 -6.04 -5.34 -7.03
CA GLU A 204 -7.15 -5.14 -6.08
C GLU A 204 -8.33 -6.07 -6.38
N VAL A 205 -8.65 -6.28 -7.67
CA VAL A 205 -9.61 -7.30 -8.10
C VAL A 205 -9.21 -8.67 -7.57
N ALA A 206 -7.94 -9.08 -7.73
CA ALA A 206 -7.47 -10.37 -7.26
C ALA A 206 -7.64 -10.54 -5.73
N VAL A 207 -7.31 -9.52 -4.94
CA VAL A 207 -7.52 -9.52 -3.48
C VAL A 207 -9.00 -9.69 -3.13
N TYR A 208 -9.88 -8.94 -3.80
CA TYR A 208 -11.31 -9.03 -3.55
C TYR A 208 -11.88 -10.40 -3.91
N LEU A 209 -11.53 -10.93 -5.08
CA LEU A 209 -12.01 -12.22 -5.57
C LEU A 209 -11.72 -13.34 -4.56
N LYS A 210 -10.53 -13.33 -3.94
CA LYS A 210 -10.18 -14.29 -2.90
C LYS A 210 -10.96 -14.10 -1.60
N THR A 211 -11.00 -12.87 -1.10
CA THR A 211 -11.60 -12.56 0.22
C THR A 211 -13.11 -12.77 0.24
N SER A 212 -13.76 -12.70 -0.92
CA SER A 212 -15.21 -12.81 -1.07
C SER A 212 -15.68 -14.22 -1.47
N ASP A 213 -14.78 -15.20 -1.53
CA ASP A 213 -15.04 -16.61 -1.88
C ASP A 213 -15.93 -16.80 -3.11
N VAL A 214 -15.74 -15.94 -4.13
CA VAL A 214 -16.58 -15.97 -5.32
C VAL A 214 -16.23 -17.18 -6.19
N PRO A 215 -17.17 -17.74 -6.96
CA PRO A 215 -16.91 -18.92 -7.79
C PRO A 215 -15.75 -18.69 -8.77
N LYS A 216 -14.94 -19.73 -9.03
CA LYS A 216 -13.81 -19.68 -9.99
C LYS A 216 -14.20 -19.17 -11.38
N ALA A 217 -15.44 -19.43 -11.83
CA ALA A 217 -15.98 -18.90 -13.09
C ALA A 217 -16.00 -17.36 -13.13
N THR A 218 -16.05 -16.69 -11.98
CA THR A 218 -15.92 -15.23 -11.89
C THR A 218 -14.48 -14.79 -12.15
N TYR A 219 -13.48 -15.56 -11.72
CA TYR A 219 -12.08 -15.26 -11.98
C TYR A 219 -11.80 -15.33 -13.49
N GLU A 220 -12.35 -16.35 -14.15
CA GLU A 220 -12.24 -16.53 -15.61
C GLU A 220 -12.77 -15.31 -16.37
N LYS A 221 -13.86 -14.69 -15.93
CA LYS A 221 -14.38 -13.47 -16.57
C LYS A 221 -13.37 -12.32 -16.54
N PHE A 222 -12.66 -12.11 -15.43
CA PHE A 222 -11.64 -11.07 -15.34
C PHE A 222 -10.39 -11.40 -16.16
N VAL A 223 -10.03 -12.68 -16.23
CA VAL A 223 -8.96 -13.16 -17.12
C VAL A 223 -9.32 -12.94 -18.58
N ASP A 224 -10.54 -13.28 -19.00
CA ASP A 224 -11.03 -13.09 -20.37
C ASP A 224 -11.00 -11.62 -20.77
N ILE A 225 -11.29 -10.72 -19.84
CA ILE A 225 -11.22 -9.27 -20.08
C ILE A 225 -9.79 -8.84 -20.25
N ALA A 226 -8.88 -9.26 -19.36
CA ALA A 226 -7.46 -8.95 -19.52
C ALA A 226 -6.90 -9.49 -20.85
N LEU A 227 -7.33 -10.67 -21.29
CA LEU A 227 -6.99 -11.25 -22.59
C LEU A 227 -7.64 -10.52 -23.78
N SER A 228 -8.81 -9.92 -23.59
CA SER A 228 -9.49 -9.14 -24.63
C SER A 228 -8.82 -7.80 -24.92
N LEU A 229 -8.04 -7.29 -23.95
CA LEU A 229 -7.16 -6.15 -24.15
C LEU A 229 -6.00 -6.61 -25.04
N SER A 230 -5.86 -6.00 -26.21
CA SER A 230 -4.81 -6.38 -27.16
C SER A 230 -3.47 -5.73 -26.81
N GLY A 231 -2.37 -6.35 -27.27
CA GLY A 231 -1.01 -5.79 -27.16
C GLY A 231 -0.35 -5.98 -25.79
N GLU A 232 0.71 -5.19 -25.56
CA GLU A 232 1.54 -5.24 -24.34
C GLU A 232 0.72 -4.88 -23.09
N THR A 233 -0.16 -3.88 -23.20
CA THR A 233 -1.08 -3.49 -22.12
C THR A 233 -1.91 -4.67 -21.62
N GLY A 234 -2.52 -5.45 -22.52
CA GLY A 234 -3.32 -6.61 -22.10
C GLY A 234 -2.50 -7.69 -21.39
N SER A 235 -1.25 -7.90 -21.83
CA SER A 235 -0.30 -8.80 -21.18
C SER A 235 0.01 -8.35 -19.75
N ASP A 236 0.33 -7.07 -19.55
CA ASP A 236 0.69 -6.53 -18.23
C ASP A 236 -0.47 -6.55 -17.24
N VAL A 237 -1.67 -6.29 -17.74
CA VAL A 237 -2.92 -6.35 -16.96
C VAL A 237 -3.22 -7.78 -16.55
N LEU A 238 -3.10 -8.75 -17.45
CA LEU A 238 -3.24 -10.17 -17.15
C LEU A 238 -2.18 -10.61 -16.13
N ASN A 239 -0.93 -10.20 -16.32
CA ASN A 239 0.16 -10.53 -15.40
C ASN A 239 -0.14 -10.00 -13.99
N SER A 240 -0.61 -8.76 -13.88
CA SER A 240 -0.97 -8.16 -12.59
C SER A 240 -2.10 -8.91 -11.88
N LEU A 241 -3.13 -9.32 -12.62
CA LEU A 241 -4.22 -10.16 -12.10
C LEU A 241 -3.70 -11.52 -11.61
N LEU A 242 -2.92 -12.23 -12.43
CA LEU A 242 -2.40 -13.56 -12.11
C LEU A 242 -1.41 -13.53 -10.94
N ILE A 243 -0.54 -12.52 -10.88
CA ILE A 243 0.37 -12.29 -9.76
C ILE A 243 -0.43 -12.04 -8.48
N GLY A 244 -1.46 -11.19 -8.55
CA GLY A 244 -2.36 -10.93 -7.43
C GLY A 244 -3.05 -12.21 -6.94
N LEU A 245 -3.63 -12.99 -7.85
CA LEU A 245 -4.32 -14.25 -7.52
C LEU A 245 -3.35 -15.29 -6.94
N GLY A 246 -2.15 -15.39 -7.50
CA GLY A 246 -1.10 -16.28 -7.01
C GLY A 246 -0.66 -15.93 -5.60
N ASN A 247 -0.44 -14.63 -5.32
CA ASN A 247 -0.19 -14.15 -3.96
C ASN A 247 -1.36 -14.49 -3.03
N GLN A 248 -2.60 -14.38 -3.48
CA GLN A 248 -3.77 -14.77 -2.69
C GLN A 248 -3.96 -16.29 -2.50
N GLY A 249 -3.05 -17.12 -3.03
CA GLY A 249 -3.05 -18.58 -2.88
C GLY A 249 -3.86 -19.33 -3.92
N GLU A 250 -4.34 -18.67 -4.97
CA GLU A 250 -5.10 -19.30 -6.07
C GLU A 250 -4.15 -19.91 -7.13
N LEU A 251 -3.12 -20.61 -6.67
CA LEU A 251 -2.02 -21.08 -7.50
C LEU A 251 -2.46 -22.10 -8.55
N GLU A 252 -3.33 -23.06 -8.22
CA GLU A 252 -3.80 -24.06 -9.19
C GLU A 252 -4.58 -23.41 -10.34
N PHE A 253 -5.38 -22.38 -10.04
CA PHE A 253 -6.08 -21.61 -11.06
C PHE A 253 -5.09 -20.87 -11.95
N VAL A 254 -4.15 -20.13 -11.34
CA VAL A 254 -3.11 -19.40 -12.06
C VAL A 254 -2.30 -20.33 -12.96
N MET A 255 -1.85 -21.48 -12.44
CA MET A 255 -1.11 -22.48 -13.21
C MET A 255 -1.89 -23.02 -14.41
N GLY A 256 -3.23 -23.14 -14.29
CA GLY A 256 -4.11 -23.52 -15.39
C GLY A 256 -4.15 -22.51 -16.54
N ILE A 257 -4.04 -21.21 -16.23
CA ILE A 257 -3.94 -20.14 -17.22
C ILE A 257 -2.53 -20.07 -17.80
N LEU A 258 -1.51 -20.11 -16.95
CA LEU A 258 -0.10 -20.02 -17.35
C LEU A 258 0.31 -21.08 -18.37
N LYS A 259 -0.33 -22.27 -18.38
CA LYS A 259 -0.05 -23.32 -19.39
C LYS A 259 -0.37 -22.92 -20.82
N ARG A 260 -1.16 -21.86 -21.01
CA ARG A 260 -1.61 -21.35 -22.30
C ARG A 260 -0.85 -20.10 -22.75
N LEU A 261 0.04 -19.58 -21.90
CA LEU A 261 0.82 -18.38 -22.17
C LEU A 261 2.18 -18.71 -22.80
N PRO A 262 2.79 -17.76 -23.54
CA PRO A 262 4.16 -17.88 -23.99
C PRO A 262 5.14 -18.11 -22.82
N PRO A 263 6.24 -18.87 -23.02
CA PRO A 263 7.19 -19.19 -21.94
C PRO A 263 7.74 -17.96 -21.21
N GLU A 264 8.10 -16.89 -21.94
CA GLU A 264 8.66 -15.67 -21.34
C GLU A 264 7.65 -14.97 -20.42
N GLN A 265 6.40 -14.85 -20.87
CA GLN A 265 5.32 -14.27 -20.05
C GLN A 265 5.02 -15.15 -18.83
N ARG A 266 5.00 -16.47 -19.01
CA ARG A 266 4.81 -17.43 -17.92
C ARG A 266 5.88 -17.28 -16.84
N THR A 267 7.16 -17.21 -17.23
CA THR A 267 8.27 -16.97 -16.29
C THR A 267 8.12 -15.64 -15.58
N ALA A 268 7.77 -14.57 -16.29
CA ALA A 268 7.58 -13.25 -15.70
C ALA A 268 6.48 -13.23 -14.62
N VAL A 269 5.36 -13.94 -14.84
CA VAL A 269 4.29 -14.07 -13.84
C VAL A 269 4.77 -14.87 -12.62
N LEU A 270 5.47 -15.99 -12.83
CA LEU A 270 5.99 -16.81 -11.71
C LEU A 270 6.97 -16.02 -10.84
N GLU A 271 7.92 -15.30 -11.45
CA GLU A 271 8.84 -14.41 -10.72
C GLU A 271 8.09 -13.29 -10.01
N GLY A 272 7.05 -12.73 -10.65
CA GLY A 272 6.17 -11.73 -10.05
C GLY A 272 5.47 -12.24 -8.78
N ILE A 273 4.95 -13.47 -8.81
CA ILE A 273 4.34 -14.13 -7.64
C ILE A 273 5.37 -14.28 -6.53
N VAL A 274 6.59 -14.73 -6.85
CA VAL A 274 7.67 -14.86 -5.86
C VAL A 274 8.01 -13.51 -5.21
N LYS A 275 8.17 -12.44 -6.01
CA LYS A 275 8.50 -11.10 -5.50
C LYS A 275 7.43 -10.57 -4.53
N VAL A 276 6.16 -10.70 -4.90
CA VAL A 276 5.03 -10.20 -4.09
C VAL A 276 4.75 -11.08 -2.87
N SER A 277 5.06 -12.38 -2.94
CA SER A 277 4.79 -13.36 -1.87
C SER A 277 6.03 -13.69 -1.04
N ALA A 278 7.07 -12.85 -1.10
CA ALA A 278 8.37 -13.17 -0.52
C ALA A 278 8.35 -13.30 1.01
N ASP A 279 7.38 -12.69 1.69
CA ASP A 279 7.11 -12.84 3.13
C ASP A 279 6.14 -13.99 3.46
N ARG A 280 5.82 -14.86 2.49
CA ARG A 280 4.79 -15.91 2.60
C ARG A 280 5.31 -17.28 2.21
N GLU A 281 5.98 -17.92 3.17
CA GLU A 281 6.55 -19.27 3.03
C GLU A 281 5.54 -20.29 2.48
N GLU A 282 4.28 -20.24 2.92
CA GLU A 282 3.24 -21.18 2.50
C GLU A 282 2.92 -21.06 1.00
N ILE A 283 2.95 -19.84 0.46
CA ILE A 283 2.70 -19.57 -0.97
C ILE A 283 3.90 -20.00 -1.80
N LEU A 284 5.12 -19.67 -1.36
CA LEU A 284 6.35 -20.04 -2.07
C LEU A 284 6.52 -21.56 -2.12
N SER A 285 6.28 -22.26 -1.00
CA SER A 285 6.34 -23.71 -0.92
C SER A 285 5.33 -24.35 -1.87
N ARG A 286 4.07 -23.91 -1.80
CA ARG A 286 3.01 -24.43 -2.66
C ARG A 286 3.28 -24.15 -4.14
N LEU A 287 3.82 -22.98 -4.48
CA LEU A 287 4.21 -22.66 -5.84
C LEU A 287 5.25 -23.65 -6.35
N LEU A 288 6.33 -23.88 -5.60
CA LEU A 288 7.40 -24.79 -6.00
C LEU A 288 6.96 -26.26 -6.07
N GLU A 289 5.97 -26.69 -5.29
CA GLU A 289 5.35 -28.02 -5.42
C GLU A 289 4.66 -28.22 -6.77
N LEU A 290 4.16 -27.15 -7.39
CA LEU A 290 3.44 -27.19 -8.66
C LEU A 290 4.36 -27.10 -9.89
N LEU A 291 5.67 -26.87 -9.67
CA LEU A 291 6.67 -26.73 -10.74
C LEU A 291 7.53 -27.98 -10.87
N GLU A 292 7.93 -28.28 -12.11
CA GLU A 292 8.79 -29.41 -12.46
C GLU A 292 9.83 -28.98 -13.51
N GLY A 293 10.92 -29.76 -13.63
CA GLY A 293 11.92 -29.57 -14.68
C GLY A 293 12.65 -28.22 -14.60
N GLU A 294 13.00 -27.66 -15.77
CA GLU A 294 13.77 -26.40 -15.88
C GLU A 294 13.06 -25.21 -15.21
N GLU A 295 11.73 -25.20 -15.23
CA GLU A 295 10.94 -24.15 -14.59
C GLU A 295 11.05 -24.19 -13.07
N PHE A 296 11.06 -25.39 -12.48
CA PHE A 296 11.36 -25.54 -11.05
C PHE A 296 12.75 -25.03 -10.73
N GLU A 297 13.76 -25.39 -11.51
CA GLU A 297 15.15 -24.99 -11.24
C GLU A 297 15.32 -23.46 -11.29
N HIS A 298 14.74 -22.81 -12.30
CA HIS A 298 14.75 -21.35 -12.45
C HIS A 298 14.06 -20.66 -11.26
N ILE A 299 12.80 -21.04 -10.97
CA ILE A 299 12.02 -20.38 -9.92
C ILE A 299 12.56 -20.72 -8.53
N ALA A 300 13.07 -21.93 -8.28
CA ALA A 300 13.71 -22.28 -7.02
C ALA A 300 14.97 -21.43 -6.78
N GLY A 301 15.82 -21.29 -7.79
CA GLY A 301 16.98 -20.39 -7.73
C GLY A 301 16.57 -18.95 -7.44
N PHE A 302 15.53 -18.47 -8.12
CA PHE A 302 14.99 -17.12 -7.92
C PHE A 302 14.41 -16.90 -6.52
N VAL A 303 13.70 -17.90 -5.95
CA VAL A 303 13.20 -17.86 -4.57
C VAL A 303 14.36 -17.70 -3.59
N VAL A 304 15.42 -18.51 -3.72
CA VAL A 304 16.57 -18.42 -2.80
C VAL A 304 17.29 -17.08 -2.94
N ASP A 305 17.42 -16.53 -4.16
CA ASP A 305 17.98 -15.18 -4.36
C ASP A 305 17.16 -14.11 -3.62
N GLN A 306 15.83 -14.15 -3.73
CA GLN A 306 14.97 -13.22 -3.01
C GLN A 306 15.13 -13.34 -1.49
N LEU A 307 15.26 -14.56 -0.97
CA LEU A 307 15.48 -14.80 0.46
C LEU A 307 16.86 -14.32 0.93
N LEU A 308 17.92 -14.50 0.12
CA LEU A 308 19.27 -14.03 0.41
C LEU A 308 19.40 -12.50 0.36
N SER A 309 18.56 -11.81 -0.41
CA SER A 309 18.53 -10.34 -0.49
C SER A 309 17.93 -9.64 0.74
N ARG A 310 17.53 -10.41 1.75
CA ARG A 310 16.82 -9.97 2.96
C ARG A 310 17.52 -10.49 4.22
N PRO A 311 17.20 -9.96 5.41
CA PRO A 311 17.66 -10.55 6.66
C PRO A 311 17.26 -12.03 6.75
N ILE A 312 18.24 -12.87 7.03
CA ILE A 312 18.07 -14.33 7.11
C ILE A 312 17.10 -14.68 8.25
N SER A 313 16.23 -15.67 8.02
CA SER A 313 15.15 -16.02 8.94
C SER A 313 14.94 -17.52 9.00
N GLU A 314 14.89 -18.07 10.21
CA GLU A 314 14.64 -19.50 10.46
C GLU A 314 13.32 -19.97 9.84
N ARG A 315 12.35 -19.07 9.66
CA ARG A 315 11.05 -19.38 9.04
C ARG A 315 11.17 -20.10 7.69
N TYR A 316 12.20 -19.77 6.89
CA TYR A 316 12.35 -20.34 5.55
C TYR A 316 13.31 -21.53 5.51
N SER A 317 13.85 -21.99 6.64
CA SER A 317 14.84 -23.08 6.64
C SER A 317 14.28 -24.37 6.05
N GLY A 318 13.03 -24.71 6.38
CA GLY A 318 12.32 -25.85 5.80
C GLY A 318 12.15 -25.75 4.28
N LEU A 319 11.68 -24.60 3.80
CA LEU A 319 11.55 -24.33 2.36
C LEU A 319 12.89 -24.44 1.64
N VAL A 320 13.94 -23.81 2.15
CA VAL A 320 15.28 -23.81 1.54
C VAL A 320 15.87 -25.22 1.49
N LYS A 321 15.70 -26.03 2.55
CA LYS A 321 16.11 -27.44 2.55
C LYS A 321 15.35 -28.25 1.51
N SER A 322 14.02 -28.08 1.42
CA SER A 322 13.21 -28.77 0.42
C SER A 322 13.62 -28.43 -1.02
N ILE A 323 14.04 -27.19 -1.27
CA ILE A 323 14.62 -26.77 -2.55
C ILE A 323 15.92 -27.54 -2.81
N GLY A 324 16.83 -27.55 -1.83
CA GLY A 324 18.10 -28.26 -1.91
C GLY A 324 17.96 -29.77 -2.14
N GLU A 325 16.93 -30.38 -1.56
CA GLU A 325 16.65 -31.81 -1.72
C GLU A 325 16.17 -32.17 -3.14
N ARG A 326 15.46 -31.25 -3.80
CA ARG A 326 14.83 -31.45 -5.11
C ARG A 326 15.67 -30.98 -6.29
N THR A 327 16.44 -29.91 -6.12
CA THR A 327 17.24 -29.29 -7.20
C THR A 327 18.34 -30.22 -7.69
N ARG A 328 18.61 -30.14 -9.00
CA ARG A 328 19.76 -30.81 -9.64
C ARG A 328 20.83 -29.81 -10.09
N GLU A 329 20.56 -28.52 -9.93
CA GLU A 329 21.45 -27.43 -10.34
C GLU A 329 22.44 -27.09 -9.24
N ASP A 330 23.72 -27.27 -9.55
CA ASP A 330 24.82 -26.97 -8.64
C ASP A 330 24.76 -25.51 -8.14
N ALA A 331 24.35 -24.57 -9.00
CA ALA A 331 24.22 -23.16 -8.63
C ALA A 331 23.14 -22.92 -7.56
N VAL A 332 22.03 -23.65 -7.60
CA VAL A 332 20.95 -23.55 -6.59
C VAL A 332 21.42 -24.18 -5.28
N LEU A 333 22.12 -25.33 -5.34
CA LEU A 333 22.73 -25.95 -4.16
C LEU A 333 23.71 -25.03 -3.43
N VAL A 334 24.53 -24.26 -4.18
CA VAL A 334 25.41 -23.25 -3.58
C VAL A 334 24.60 -22.21 -2.81
N LYS A 335 23.54 -21.67 -3.42
CA LYS A 335 22.68 -20.67 -2.76
C LYS A 335 21.99 -21.22 -1.51
N VAL A 336 21.52 -22.47 -1.57
CA VAL A 336 20.95 -23.19 -0.41
C VAL A 336 21.98 -23.30 0.72
N ALA A 337 23.20 -23.75 0.40
CA ALA A 337 24.28 -23.87 1.38
C ALA A 337 24.65 -22.50 1.98
N THR A 338 24.73 -21.46 1.15
CA THR A 338 24.96 -20.08 1.61
C THR A 338 23.87 -19.62 2.56
N TYR A 339 22.59 -19.82 2.23
CA TYR A 339 21.47 -19.44 3.10
C TYR A 339 21.54 -20.13 4.46
N LEU A 340 21.72 -21.45 4.48
CA LEU A 340 21.81 -22.24 5.71
C LEU A 340 23.05 -21.87 6.54
N SER A 341 24.18 -21.57 5.89
CA SER A 341 25.38 -21.12 6.60
C SER A 341 25.17 -19.78 7.30
N LYS A 342 24.52 -18.80 6.64
CA LYS A 342 24.19 -17.50 7.25
C LYS A 342 23.15 -17.63 8.37
N LEU A 343 22.28 -18.64 8.31
CA LEU A 343 21.32 -18.97 9.36
C LEU A 343 22.01 -19.61 10.58
N GLY A 344 23.20 -20.20 10.40
CA GLY A 344 23.94 -20.95 11.41
C GLY A 344 23.67 -22.46 11.39
N ASP A 345 22.89 -22.96 10.43
CA ASP A 345 22.70 -24.40 10.19
C ASP A 345 23.87 -24.95 9.36
N PHE A 346 25.02 -25.11 10.02
CA PHE A 346 26.26 -25.53 9.38
C PHE A 346 26.22 -26.98 8.89
N ASP A 347 25.49 -27.87 9.57
CA ASP A 347 25.35 -29.27 9.16
C ASP A 347 24.56 -29.36 7.85
N GLY A 348 23.42 -28.67 7.76
CA GLY A 348 22.64 -28.59 6.52
C GLY A 348 23.44 -27.90 5.41
N ALA A 349 24.14 -26.81 5.71
CA ALA A 349 24.98 -26.14 4.72
C ALA A 349 26.08 -27.07 4.16
N TRP A 350 26.74 -27.83 5.04
CA TRP A 350 27.78 -28.79 4.67
C TRP A 350 27.22 -29.92 3.79
N GLU A 351 26.06 -30.45 4.13
CA GLU A 351 25.38 -31.49 3.36
C GLU A 351 25.15 -31.04 1.92
N PHE A 352 24.52 -29.89 1.71
CA PHE A 352 24.23 -29.40 0.36
C PHE A 352 25.48 -28.95 -0.41
N ALA A 353 26.45 -28.30 0.25
CA ALA A 353 27.74 -27.95 -0.36
C ALA A 353 28.49 -29.20 -0.86
N SER A 354 28.42 -30.30 -0.11
CA SER A 354 29.06 -31.56 -0.47
C SER A 354 28.49 -32.21 -1.73
N ARG A 355 27.22 -31.90 -2.07
CA ARG A 355 26.52 -32.41 -3.26
C ARG A 355 26.88 -31.64 -4.54
N VAL A 356 27.51 -30.48 -4.43
CA VAL A 356 27.96 -29.68 -5.57
C VAL A 356 29.12 -30.40 -6.29
N ARG A 357 28.97 -30.59 -7.61
CA ARG A 357 29.92 -31.34 -8.45
C ARG A 357 31.00 -30.42 -9.03
N GLY A 358 30.63 -29.22 -9.46
CA GLY A 358 31.53 -28.24 -10.04
C GLY A 358 32.56 -27.73 -9.02
N HIS A 359 33.85 -27.93 -9.28
CA HIS A 359 34.93 -27.58 -8.35
C HIS A 359 34.89 -26.10 -7.90
N TYR A 360 34.62 -25.19 -8.84
CA TYR A 360 34.51 -23.76 -8.55
C TYR A 360 33.28 -23.44 -7.68
N LEU A 361 32.11 -23.95 -8.06
CA LEU A 361 30.86 -23.75 -7.30
C LEU A 361 30.94 -24.36 -5.90
N ARG A 362 31.55 -25.54 -5.77
CA ARG A 362 31.79 -26.19 -4.48
C ARG A 362 32.70 -25.33 -3.60
N SER A 363 33.75 -24.77 -4.19
CA SER A 363 34.65 -23.83 -3.51
C SER A 363 33.90 -22.59 -2.99
N LEU A 364 32.95 -22.06 -3.76
CA LEU A 364 32.09 -20.94 -3.32
C LEU A 364 31.18 -21.32 -2.14
N ALA A 365 30.56 -22.51 -2.18
CA ALA A 365 29.70 -22.97 -1.09
C ALA A 365 30.48 -23.14 0.22
N PHE A 366 31.62 -23.84 0.17
CA PHE A 366 32.47 -24.02 1.35
C PHE A 366 33.11 -22.72 1.84
N GLY A 367 33.44 -21.79 0.93
CA GLY A 367 33.86 -20.44 1.31
C GLY A 367 32.80 -19.68 2.09
N SER A 368 31.52 -19.78 1.69
CA SER A 368 30.40 -19.18 2.43
C SER A 368 30.27 -19.76 3.85
N ILE A 369 30.40 -21.09 3.97
CA ILE A 369 30.36 -21.79 5.26
C ILE A 369 31.51 -21.32 6.16
N ALA A 370 32.73 -21.23 5.62
CA ALA A 370 33.90 -20.80 6.37
C ALA A 370 33.74 -19.38 6.93
N VAL A 371 33.28 -18.44 6.09
CA VAL A 371 33.01 -17.06 6.51
C VAL A 371 31.93 -17.00 7.60
N ALA A 372 30.84 -17.74 7.43
CA ALA A 372 29.75 -17.74 8.41
C ALA A 372 30.18 -18.34 9.76
N LYS A 373 30.95 -19.44 9.76
CA LYS A 373 31.52 -20.04 10.98
C LYS A 373 32.49 -19.10 11.68
N LEU A 374 33.35 -18.42 10.93
CA LEU A 374 34.28 -17.42 11.44
C LEU A 374 33.54 -16.26 12.11
N ASN A 375 32.48 -15.74 11.47
CA ASN A 375 31.62 -14.70 12.03
C ASN A 375 30.90 -15.16 13.31
N ALA A 376 30.61 -16.45 13.44
CA ALA A 376 30.06 -17.06 14.65
C ALA A 376 31.13 -17.38 15.72
N GLY A 377 32.42 -17.17 15.43
CA GLY A 377 33.54 -17.46 16.32
C GLY A 377 34.02 -18.93 16.30
N ASP A 378 33.49 -19.77 15.42
CA ASP A 378 33.94 -21.15 15.21
C ASP A 378 35.16 -21.18 14.26
N ILE A 379 36.34 -20.87 14.81
CA ILE A 379 37.59 -20.79 14.05
C ILE A 379 37.98 -22.15 13.46
N ASP A 380 37.93 -23.21 14.27
CA ASP A 380 38.31 -24.56 13.84
C ASP A 380 37.41 -25.03 12.68
N GLY A 381 36.10 -24.85 12.83
CA GLY A 381 35.16 -25.19 11.77
C GLY A 381 35.28 -24.32 10.53
N ALA A 382 35.70 -23.04 10.67
CA ALA A 382 35.98 -22.18 9.53
C ALA A 382 37.20 -22.68 8.73
N ILE A 383 38.25 -23.15 9.41
CA ILE A 383 39.42 -23.76 8.78
C ILE A 383 39.02 -25.05 8.07
N ASP A 384 38.24 -25.92 8.72
CA ASP A 384 37.77 -27.18 8.12
C ASP A 384 37.00 -26.92 6.82
N ALA A 385 36.09 -25.94 6.81
CA ALA A 385 35.36 -25.54 5.61
C ALA A 385 36.29 -24.94 4.54
N ALA A 386 37.27 -24.13 4.93
CA ALA A 386 38.23 -23.55 3.99
C ALA A 386 39.12 -24.60 3.32
N LEU A 387 39.43 -25.71 3.99
CA LEU A 387 40.21 -26.82 3.41
C LEU A 387 39.46 -27.58 2.31
N GLU A 388 38.13 -27.50 2.27
CA GLU A 388 37.33 -28.06 1.18
C GLU A 388 37.33 -27.18 -0.09
N VAL A 389 37.88 -25.97 -0.03
CA VAL A 389 38.02 -25.05 -1.17
C VAL A 389 39.16 -25.48 -2.08
N LYS A 390 38.81 -26.05 -3.24
CA LYS A 390 39.77 -26.65 -4.18
C LYS A 390 40.29 -25.68 -5.23
N ASP A 391 39.61 -24.57 -5.45
CA ASP A 391 40.12 -23.50 -6.31
C ASP A 391 41.32 -22.83 -5.63
N ALA A 392 42.49 -22.89 -6.26
CA ALA A 392 43.74 -22.43 -5.65
C ALA A 392 43.76 -20.93 -5.36
N LYS A 393 43.10 -20.11 -6.20
CA LYS A 393 43.05 -18.66 -6.02
C LYS A 393 42.05 -18.31 -4.91
N TRP A 394 40.87 -18.91 -4.94
CA TRP A 394 39.86 -18.74 -3.91
C TRP A 394 40.41 -19.21 -2.56
N GLY A 395 40.88 -20.45 -2.47
CA GLY A 395 41.42 -21.04 -1.23
C GLY A 395 42.53 -20.20 -0.60
N SER A 396 43.46 -19.67 -1.40
CA SER A 396 44.53 -18.80 -0.89
C SER A 396 44.00 -17.48 -0.31
N TRP A 397 43.00 -16.86 -0.96
CA TRP A 397 42.37 -15.63 -0.47
C TRP A 397 41.56 -15.90 0.81
N LEU A 398 40.73 -16.95 0.84
CA LEU A 398 39.93 -17.30 2.01
C LEU A 398 40.80 -17.54 3.24
N LEU A 399 41.89 -18.30 3.07
CA LEU A 399 42.80 -18.62 4.16
C LEU A 399 43.45 -17.34 4.71
N SER A 400 43.80 -16.39 3.83
CA SER A 400 44.33 -15.08 4.21
C SER A 400 43.33 -14.28 5.04
N GLU A 401 42.07 -14.23 4.63
CA GLU A 401 41.01 -13.51 5.36
C GLU A 401 40.70 -14.18 6.70
N ILE A 402 40.60 -15.52 6.74
CA ILE A 402 40.42 -16.28 7.99
C ILE A 402 41.58 -15.99 8.95
N LEU A 403 42.83 -16.09 8.48
CA LEU A 403 44.02 -15.80 9.30
C LEU A 403 44.03 -14.35 9.81
N THR A 404 43.65 -13.39 8.97
CA THR A 404 43.56 -11.98 9.36
C THR A 404 42.51 -11.79 10.44
N LYS A 405 41.32 -12.39 10.28
CA LYS A 405 40.23 -12.28 11.26
C LYS A 405 40.54 -12.94 12.59
N ILE A 406 41.22 -14.09 12.56
CA ILE A 406 41.73 -14.75 13.77
C ILE A 406 42.68 -13.81 14.54
N LEU A 407 43.60 -13.15 13.83
CA LEU A 407 44.54 -12.19 14.45
C LEU A 407 43.81 -10.95 14.98
N GLU A 408 42.81 -10.43 14.26
CA GLU A 408 41.95 -9.31 14.69
C GLU A 408 41.16 -9.63 15.97
N LEU A 409 40.61 -10.84 16.09
CA LEU A 409 39.87 -11.28 17.28
C LEU A 409 40.78 -11.46 18.51
N GLN A 410 42.08 -11.69 18.30
CA GLN A 410 43.08 -11.87 19.36
C GLN A 410 43.66 -10.56 19.90
N THR A 411 43.51 -9.43 19.19
CA THR A 411 44.18 -8.16 19.54
C THR A 411 43.31 -7.12 20.25
N GLU A 412 42.01 -7.36 20.44
CA GLU A 412 41.01 -6.48 21.10
C GLU A 412 41.14 -4.96 20.77
N GLY A 413 40.34 -4.50 19.80
CA GLY A 413 39.80 -3.14 19.82
C GLY A 413 39.78 -2.40 18.48
N GLU A 414 38.58 -2.32 17.89
CA GLU A 414 38.19 -1.51 16.72
C GLU A 414 38.62 -2.02 15.34
N VAL A 415 37.80 -2.07 14.29
CA VAL A 415 36.40 -1.65 14.04
C VAL A 415 35.97 -2.21 12.67
N ARG A 416 34.64 -2.31 12.46
CA ARG A 416 33.85 -2.27 11.21
C ARG A 416 34.60 -2.38 9.88
N GLU A 417 34.58 -3.56 9.26
CA GLU A 417 34.47 -3.68 7.80
C GLU A 417 33.88 -5.07 7.48
N ASP A 418 32.88 -5.10 6.60
CA ASP A 418 32.14 -6.31 6.24
C ASP A 418 32.98 -7.15 5.26
N ILE A 419 33.31 -8.39 5.65
CA ILE A 419 34.06 -9.34 4.81
C ILE A 419 33.29 -9.59 3.49
N GLU A 420 31.96 -9.47 3.50
CA GLU A 420 31.12 -9.60 2.30
C GLU A 420 31.38 -8.48 1.28
N GLU A 421 31.57 -7.24 1.72
CA GLU A 421 31.83 -6.09 0.83
C GLU A 421 33.19 -6.21 0.11
N ARG A 422 34.21 -6.73 0.81
CA ARG A 422 35.52 -7.03 0.20
C ARG A 422 35.46 -8.20 -0.78
N ALA A 423 34.66 -9.22 -0.49
CA ALA A 423 34.49 -10.37 -1.38
C ALA A 423 33.83 -9.94 -2.71
N GLU A 424 32.83 -9.06 -2.66
CA GLU A 424 32.19 -8.51 -3.86
C GLU A 424 33.14 -7.63 -4.68
N TYR A 425 33.93 -6.79 -4.03
CA TYR A 425 34.93 -5.93 -4.69
C TYR A 425 36.00 -6.74 -5.42
N GLN A 426 36.56 -7.78 -4.78
CA GLN A 426 37.56 -8.65 -5.40
C GLN A 426 36.98 -9.46 -6.57
N ARG A 427 35.73 -9.92 -6.45
CA ARG A 427 35.01 -10.59 -7.55
C ARG A 427 34.88 -9.69 -8.78
N GLY A 428 34.54 -8.42 -8.59
CA GLY A 428 34.43 -7.44 -9.68
C GLY A 428 35.76 -7.11 -10.38
N LEU A 429 36.90 -7.27 -9.69
CA LEU A 429 38.23 -7.11 -10.28
C LEU A 429 38.64 -8.31 -11.14
N TRP A 430 38.18 -9.52 -10.80
CA TRP A 430 38.54 -10.76 -11.48
C TRP A 430 37.65 -11.10 -12.69
N GLU A 431 36.42 -10.58 -12.74
CA GLU A 431 35.54 -10.73 -13.92
C GLU A 431 35.89 -9.76 -15.07
N LYS A 432 36.80 -8.79 -14.84
CA LYS A 432 37.22 -7.76 -15.81
C LYS A 432 38.64 -7.94 -16.35
N GLY A 433 39.38 -8.95 -15.93
CA GLY A 433 40.73 -9.29 -16.41
C GLY A 433 40.79 -10.73 -16.86
#